data_AF-A0A813JFP0-F1
#
_entry.id   AF-A0A813JFP0-F1
#
_cell.length_a   1.000
_cell.length_b   1.000
_cell.length_c   1.000
_cell.angle_alpha   90.00
_cell.angle_beta   90.00
_cell.angle_gamma   90.00
#
_symmetry.space_group_name_H-M   'P 1'
#
loop_
_entity.id
_entity.type
_entity.pdbx_description
1 polymer ?
#
loop_
_entity_poly.entity_id
_entity_poly.type
_entity_poly.pdbx_seq_one_letter_code
_entity_poly.pdbx_strand_id
1 'polypeptide(L)'
;DLLDAVTVNPVAQNDNHHPVPRRVRLPPGVDMLCEYQPTREWEYQDLTVPEWHRKLCPGIQRHLWRRDGTTQANLGIAFRSVLQMACDQLACGLCCRAKRRSRVTTVPKPERFDEDDETSRMHELVQVKVKQVQLPGTLSPAVMNVLANAEDQHVFTKLAVQAIIQHAWKTIASNHYLSYVFYEVLIIAVLVLQVQGQLEDALYNRIGFSLLAALSHLELFYEAFEMLGYLWIRCGWQYFTNFKNYLDWMSISALIVWVYYGFAEYSLKEMPIFLAILVLARWLQLTWTCRAFSWAGERILPIMHASFGQMSGIFVVTGGILAGFANAFLALEIGFEDMDHFSVVLGSLRLLLLGDGDGIDMVLGLDGAPQEGSPVTFVFLVIAVVIFCICVLNLFIAVHGEAYEKAHEKAHISFVQERATICLQCLLRPSWPPACFKYKFPYRKGAYLVLMVLVLPCWVMMLRVPALHPGLPSALLFVALAFGDSILVQKKWDKECEDQYYLWICHRADYDASSIWPADDGPEADSSELDGRHAGIKRDNFLRFERMAAEIEQMRRYVVDKTQGLDSGMEAVEKQQKQ
;
A
#
# COMPACT_ATOMS: atom_id res chain seq x y z
N ASP A 1 -5.80 -23.01 16.66
CA ASP A 1 -6.45 -23.30 17.96
C ASP A 1 -5.61 -22.90 19.14
N LEU A 2 -4.28 -23.12 19.10
CA LEU A 2 -3.39 -22.66 20.16
C LEU A 2 -3.55 -21.16 20.48
N LEU A 3 -3.59 -20.29 19.46
CA LEU A 3 -3.77 -18.85 19.67
C LEU A 3 -5.08 -18.50 20.36
N ASP A 4 -6.16 -19.24 20.10
CA ASP A 4 -7.45 -19.02 20.77
C ASP A 4 -7.38 -19.52 22.21
N ALA A 5 -6.76 -20.68 22.44
CA ALA A 5 -6.57 -21.26 23.77
C ALA A 5 -5.74 -20.37 24.70
N VAL A 6 -4.73 -19.65 24.15
CA VAL A 6 -3.92 -18.69 24.91
C VAL A 6 -4.52 -17.28 24.92
N THR A 7 -5.62 -17.02 24.20
CA THR A 7 -6.31 -15.73 24.20
C THR A 7 -7.37 -15.72 25.29
N VAL A 8 -7.02 -15.13 26.44
CA VAL A 8 -7.88 -15.15 27.63
C VAL A 8 -8.46 -13.77 27.94
N ASN A 9 -9.47 -13.74 28.82
CA ASN A 9 -9.87 -12.49 29.44
C ASN A 9 -8.78 -12.06 30.42
N PRO A 10 -8.35 -10.79 30.40
CA PRO A 10 -7.31 -10.34 31.31
C PRO A 10 -7.79 -10.39 32.76
N VAL A 11 -6.89 -10.76 33.66
CA VAL A 11 -7.13 -10.74 35.11
C VAL A 11 -6.88 -9.32 35.62
N ALA A 12 -7.84 -8.76 36.35
CA ALA A 12 -7.64 -7.51 37.08
C ALA A 12 -6.83 -7.80 38.35
N GLN A 13 -5.90 -6.91 38.71
CA GLN A 13 -5.02 -7.10 39.86
C GLN A 13 -5.77 -7.29 41.19
N ASN A 14 -6.95 -6.65 41.33
CA ASN A 14 -7.83 -6.77 42.48
C ASN A 14 -9.27 -6.51 42.06
N ASP A 15 -10.24 -7.28 42.55
CA ASP A 15 -11.68 -7.07 42.33
C ASP A 15 -12.15 -5.68 42.80
N ASN A 16 -11.41 -5.07 43.74
CA ASN A 16 -11.67 -3.72 44.25
C ASN A 16 -11.16 -2.59 43.33
N HIS A 17 -10.36 -2.88 42.31
CA HIS A 17 -9.84 -1.89 41.36
C HIS A 17 -10.58 -1.98 40.02
N HIS A 18 -10.89 -0.83 39.43
CA HIS A 18 -11.81 -0.66 38.30
C HIS A 18 -11.82 -1.83 37.28
N PRO A 19 -12.99 -2.40 36.97
CA PRO A 19 -13.08 -3.53 36.05
C PRO A 19 -12.57 -3.15 34.66
N VAL A 20 -12.06 -4.15 33.95
CA VAL A 20 -11.72 -4.09 32.53
C VAL A 20 -12.82 -3.32 31.77
N PRO A 21 -12.45 -2.32 30.97
CA PRO A 21 -13.42 -1.41 30.39
C PRO A 21 -14.40 -2.14 29.48
N ARG A 22 -15.68 -1.91 29.71
CA ARG A 22 -16.79 -2.49 28.93
C ARG A 22 -17.26 -1.60 27.79
N ARG A 23 -16.89 -0.32 27.82
CA ARG A 23 -17.32 0.69 26.85
C ARG A 23 -16.17 1.62 26.51
N VAL A 24 -15.91 1.82 25.22
CA VAL A 24 -14.77 2.60 24.70
C VAL A 24 -15.22 3.38 23.48
N ARG A 25 -14.57 4.52 23.24
CA ARG A 25 -14.75 5.33 22.03
C ARG A 25 -13.80 4.85 20.94
N LEU A 26 -14.25 3.92 20.09
CA LEU A 26 -13.43 3.49 18.94
C LEU A 26 -13.43 4.55 17.84
N PRO A 27 -12.31 4.73 17.11
CA PRO A 27 -12.30 5.55 15.91
C PRO A 27 -13.29 5.00 14.85
N PRO A 28 -13.89 5.85 14.00
CA PRO A 28 -14.76 5.39 12.93
C PRO A 28 -14.08 4.36 12.03
N GLY A 29 -14.76 3.25 11.74
CA GLY A 29 -14.24 2.17 10.89
C GLY A 29 -13.14 1.32 11.52
N VAL A 30 -12.91 1.43 12.83
CA VAL A 30 -11.93 0.60 13.56
C VAL A 30 -12.65 -0.39 14.48
N ASP A 31 -12.56 -1.68 14.17
CA ASP A 31 -13.23 -2.73 14.95
C ASP A 31 -12.40 -3.22 16.15
N MET A 32 -11.09 -2.99 16.13
CA MET A 32 -10.19 -3.34 17.24
C MET A 32 -8.99 -2.40 17.38
N LEU A 33 -8.54 -2.26 18.63
CA LEU A 33 -7.33 -1.58 19.04
C LEU A 33 -6.40 -2.59 19.70
N CYS A 34 -5.11 -2.47 19.42
CA CYS A 34 -4.11 -3.42 19.91
C CYS A 34 -2.90 -2.70 20.50
N GLU A 35 -2.42 -3.15 21.65
CA GLU A 35 -1.20 -2.66 22.31
C GLU A 35 -0.32 -3.83 22.76
N TYR A 36 0.99 -3.73 22.55
CA TYR A 36 1.96 -4.76 22.92
C TYR A 36 2.76 -4.29 24.13
N GLN A 37 2.57 -4.92 25.28
CA GLN A 37 3.02 -4.41 26.59
C GLN A 37 3.66 -5.51 27.44
N PRO A 38 4.64 -5.17 28.30
CA PRO A 38 5.30 -6.14 29.18
C PRO A 38 4.43 -6.62 30.36
N THR A 39 3.23 -6.06 30.53
CA THR A 39 2.36 -6.33 31.67
C THR A 39 1.41 -7.48 31.38
N ARG A 40 1.33 -8.44 32.31
CA ARG A 40 0.39 -9.56 32.25
C ARG A 40 -0.98 -9.23 32.86
N GLU A 41 -1.02 -8.44 33.92
CA GLU A 41 -2.24 -8.11 34.65
C GLU A 41 -2.73 -6.70 34.33
N TRP A 42 -4.03 -6.46 34.46
CA TRP A 42 -4.58 -5.11 34.33
C TRP A 42 -4.35 -4.33 35.62
N GLU A 43 -3.26 -3.58 35.67
CA GLU A 43 -2.91 -2.71 36.80
C GLU A 43 -3.56 -1.33 36.63
N TYR A 44 -4.64 -1.09 37.36
CA TYR A 44 -5.15 0.26 37.56
C TYR A 44 -4.55 0.78 38.86
N GLN A 45 -4.08 2.02 38.90
CA GLN A 45 -3.73 2.72 40.14
C GLN A 45 -4.47 4.04 40.12
N ASP A 46 -5.22 4.33 41.20
CA ASP A 46 -6.27 5.38 41.26
C ASP A 46 -5.85 6.77 40.77
N LEU A 47 -4.56 7.10 40.77
CA LEU A 47 -4.05 8.43 40.40
C LEU A 47 -3.31 8.47 39.05
N THR A 48 -2.84 7.34 38.52
CA THR A 48 -2.01 7.32 37.31
C THR A 48 -2.36 6.14 36.42
N VAL A 49 -3.21 6.39 35.44
CA VAL A 49 -3.52 5.40 34.40
C VAL A 49 -2.38 5.34 33.39
N PRO A 50 -1.78 4.16 33.15
CA PRO A 50 -0.74 3.96 32.16
C PRO A 50 -1.14 4.53 30.79
N GLU A 51 -0.19 5.12 30.07
CA GLU A 51 -0.46 5.74 28.76
C GLU A 51 -1.07 4.74 27.77
N TRP A 52 -0.65 3.47 27.84
CA TRP A 52 -1.14 2.42 26.95
C TRP A 52 -2.60 2.06 27.20
N HIS A 53 -3.11 2.14 28.43
CA HIS A 53 -4.55 1.98 28.71
C HIS A 53 -5.36 3.03 27.95
N ARG A 54 -4.87 4.27 27.88
CA ARG A 54 -5.56 5.36 27.16
C ARG A 54 -5.57 5.15 25.66
N LYS A 55 -4.50 4.54 25.12
CA LYS A 55 -4.40 4.19 23.70
C LYS A 55 -5.29 3.01 23.34
N LEU A 56 -5.35 2.00 24.21
CA LEU A 56 -6.17 0.82 24.01
C LEU A 56 -7.67 1.09 24.24
N CYS A 57 -7.99 1.95 25.21
CA CYS A 57 -9.36 2.24 25.66
C CYS A 57 -9.64 3.76 25.79
N PRO A 58 -9.60 4.52 24.68
CA PRO A 58 -9.90 5.95 24.69
C PRO A 58 -11.36 6.21 25.10
N GLY A 59 -11.60 7.15 26.04
CA GLY A 59 -12.95 7.62 26.39
C GLY A 59 -13.34 7.56 27.86
N ILE A 60 -12.59 6.83 28.71
CA ILE A 60 -12.94 6.65 30.13
C ILE A 60 -12.68 7.92 30.98
N GLN A 61 -11.88 8.87 30.49
CA GLN A 61 -11.18 9.79 31.40
C GLN A 61 -11.65 11.25 31.43
N ARG A 62 -12.65 11.69 30.65
CA ARG A 62 -13.00 13.13 30.61
C ARG A 62 -13.40 13.70 31.98
N HIS A 63 -13.89 12.90 32.93
CA HIS A 63 -14.24 13.40 34.26
C HIS A 63 -13.05 13.62 35.22
N LEU A 64 -11.89 13.00 35.00
CA LEU A 64 -10.76 13.09 35.92
C LEU A 64 -9.74 14.18 35.55
N TRP A 65 -9.76 14.69 34.31
CA TRP A 65 -8.72 15.59 33.78
C TRP A 65 -9.01 17.08 33.90
N ARG A 66 -10.10 17.51 34.57
CA ARG A 66 -10.40 18.94 34.71
C ARG A 66 -9.47 19.69 35.68
N ARG A 67 -8.39 19.08 36.19
CA ARG A 67 -7.56 19.70 37.24
C ARG A 67 -6.07 19.87 36.97
N ASP A 68 -5.44 19.13 36.04
CA ASP A 68 -3.97 19.21 35.87
C ASP A 68 -3.56 19.82 34.52
N GLY A 69 -3.37 21.14 34.53
CA GLY A 69 -2.67 21.87 33.48
C GLY A 69 -1.17 21.65 33.56
N THR A 70 -0.66 20.54 33.01
CA THR A 70 0.79 20.30 32.94
C THR A 70 1.41 20.75 31.60
N THR A 71 2.50 21.49 31.72
CA THR A 71 3.34 22.15 30.69
C THR A 71 3.87 21.26 29.55
N GLN A 72 3.85 19.94 29.66
CA GLN A 72 4.32 19.02 28.61
C GLN A 72 3.43 19.00 27.36
N ALA A 73 2.11 19.17 27.50
CA ALA A 73 1.21 19.26 26.35
C ALA A 73 1.48 20.50 25.49
N ASN A 74 1.88 21.61 26.14
CA ASN A 74 2.18 22.88 25.47
C ASN A 74 3.46 22.81 24.64
N LEU A 75 4.45 22.00 25.03
CA LEU A 75 5.72 21.87 24.30
C LEU A 75 5.55 21.06 23.00
N GLY A 76 4.70 20.03 23.03
CA GLY A 76 4.33 19.27 21.82
C GLY A 76 3.52 20.10 20.83
N ILE A 77 2.64 20.97 21.32
CA ILE A 77 1.90 21.94 20.49
C ILE A 77 2.85 22.99 19.91
N ALA A 78 3.80 23.51 20.70
CA ALA A 78 4.82 24.45 20.23
C ALA A 78 5.76 23.86 19.17
N PHE A 79 6.15 22.59 19.32
CA PHE A 79 6.97 21.91 18.31
C PHE A 79 6.19 21.66 17.01
N ARG A 80 4.89 21.30 17.12
CA ARG A 80 4.01 21.21 15.95
C ARG A 80 3.82 22.56 15.27
N SER A 81 3.66 23.65 16.02
CA SER A 81 3.51 24.99 15.43
C SER A 81 4.79 25.47 14.75
N VAL A 82 5.98 25.15 15.29
CA VAL A 82 7.26 25.47 14.62
C VAL A 82 7.45 24.64 13.34
N LEU A 83 7.12 23.34 13.36
CA LEU A 83 7.17 22.50 12.15
C LEU A 83 6.16 22.94 11.10
N GLN A 84 4.94 23.29 11.50
CA GLN A 84 3.92 23.85 10.62
C GLN A 84 4.40 25.17 10.01
N MET A 85 5.00 26.04 10.81
CA MET A 85 5.52 27.33 10.35
C MET A 85 6.72 27.18 9.39
N ALA A 86 7.57 26.18 9.60
CA ALA A 86 8.66 25.84 8.67
C ALA A 86 8.13 25.26 7.35
N CYS A 87 7.10 24.40 7.40
CA CYS A 87 6.40 23.90 6.23
C CYS A 87 5.69 25.01 5.45
N ASP A 88 5.01 25.93 6.15
CA ASP A 88 4.31 27.06 5.54
C ASP A 88 5.31 28.08 4.94
N GLN A 89 6.48 28.26 5.54
CA GLN A 89 7.56 29.08 4.96
C GLN A 89 8.18 28.46 3.70
N LEU A 90 8.36 27.13 3.68
CA LEU A 90 8.86 26.42 2.50
C LEU A 90 7.81 26.39 1.37
N ALA A 91 6.53 26.26 1.71
CA ALA A 91 5.42 26.33 0.75
C ALA A 91 5.23 27.74 0.17
N CYS A 92 5.34 28.79 0.99
CA CYS A 92 5.27 30.19 0.53
C CYS A 92 6.52 30.64 -0.25
N GLY A 93 7.65 29.93 -0.16
CA GLY A 93 8.87 30.26 -0.91
C GLY A 93 8.78 29.96 -2.42
N LEU A 94 7.88 29.06 -2.83
CA LEU A 94 7.77 28.57 -4.21
C LEU A 94 6.66 29.24 -5.04
N CYS A 95 5.76 30.02 -4.43
CA CYS A 95 4.71 30.75 -5.14
C CYS A 95 4.68 32.24 -4.75
N CYS A 96 5.05 33.08 -5.73
CA CYS A 96 4.72 34.51 -5.84
C CYS A 96 5.53 35.54 -5.03
N ARG A 97 6.55 36.08 -5.72
CA ARG A 97 6.98 37.48 -5.60
C ARG A 97 5.89 38.41 -6.17
N ALA A 98 4.83 38.66 -5.41
CA ALA A 98 3.85 39.70 -5.74
C ALA A 98 3.69 40.67 -4.55
N LYS A 99 4.12 41.90 -4.80
CA LYS A 99 4.20 43.04 -3.87
C LYS A 99 2.79 43.42 -3.39
N ARG A 100 2.41 43.10 -2.15
CA ARG A 100 1.13 43.55 -1.54
C ARG A 100 1.37 44.36 -0.26
N ARG A 101 0.92 45.62 -0.30
CA ARG A 101 0.88 46.60 0.80
C ARG A 101 0.13 46.04 1.99
N SER A 102 0.76 46.10 3.16
CA SER A 102 0.20 45.75 4.47
C SER A 102 -0.89 46.75 4.88
N ARG A 103 -2.15 46.30 4.86
CA ARG A 103 -3.22 46.87 5.70
C ARG A 103 -3.27 46.06 6.99
N VAL A 104 -3.13 46.75 8.12
CA VAL A 104 -3.32 46.20 9.46
C VAL A 104 -4.81 45.87 9.60
N THR A 105 -5.17 44.59 9.46
CA THR A 105 -6.49 44.06 9.83
C THR A 105 -6.45 43.70 11.31
N THR A 106 -7.34 44.34 12.08
CA THR A 106 -7.63 44.02 13.47
C THR A 106 -8.00 42.55 13.61
N VAL A 107 -7.35 41.86 14.56
CA VAL A 107 -7.59 40.47 14.92
C VAL A 107 -9.07 40.30 15.29
N PRO A 108 -9.86 39.49 14.56
CA PRO A 108 -11.22 39.20 14.96
C PRO A 108 -11.19 38.47 16.30
N LYS A 109 -12.03 38.95 17.23
CA LYS A 109 -12.31 38.28 18.51
C LYS A 109 -12.65 36.81 18.21
N PRO A 110 -12.09 35.83 18.95
CA PRO A 110 -12.43 34.43 18.74
C PRO A 110 -13.94 34.28 18.93
N GLU A 111 -14.65 33.99 17.83
CA GLU A 111 -16.03 33.51 17.89
C GLU A 111 -16.02 32.27 18.78
N ARG A 112 -16.91 32.27 19.78
CA ARG A 112 -17.23 31.06 20.54
C ARG A 112 -17.70 30.06 19.50
N PHE A 113 -16.87 29.06 19.23
CA PHE A 113 -17.32 27.83 18.62
C PHE A 113 -18.45 27.29 19.50
N ASP A 114 -19.65 27.16 18.95
CA ASP A 114 -20.78 26.56 19.64
C ASP A 114 -20.39 25.13 20.05
N GLU A 115 -20.29 24.89 21.36
CA GLU A 115 -20.04 23.58 21.98
C GLU A 115 -21.16 22.56 21.71
N ASP A 116 -22.25 22.99 21.06
CA ASP A 116 -23.43 22.19 20.79
C ASP A 116 -23.33 21.29 19.52
N ASP A 117 -22.39 21.56 18.60
CA ASP A 117 -22.16 20.68 17.43
C ASP A 117 -21.11 19.57 17.72
N GLU A 118 -20.25 19.77 18.73
CA GLU A 118 -19.34 18.72 19.23
C GLU A 118 -20.07 17.67 20.09
N THR A 119 -21.22 18.01 20.68
CA THR A 119 -22.04 17.10 21.48
C THR A 119 -22.88 16.15 20.62
N SER A 120 -23.32 16.56 19.43
CA SER A 120 -23.99 15.64 18.47
C SER A 120 -23.04 14.65 17.79
N ARG A 121 -21.73 14.90 17.84
CA ARG A 121 -20.68 13.95 17.46
C ARG A 121 -20.00 13.31 18.66
N MET A 122 -20.69 13.21 19.80
CA MET A 122 -20.35 12.24 20.83
C MET A 122 -20.47 10.84 20.23
N HIS A 123 -19.36 10.36 19.64
CA HIS A 123 -19.25 8.99 19.16
C HIS A 123 -19.74 8.07 20.26
N GLU A 124 -20.79 7.33 19.91
CA GLU A 124 -21.46 6.38 20.78
C GLU A 124 -20.42 5.49 21.45
N LEU A 125 -20.49 5.41 22.78
CA LEU A 125 -19.65 4.48 23.53
C LEU A 125 -20.05 3.06 23.15
N VAL A 126 -19.25 2.41 22.31
CA VAL A 126 -19.48 1.04 21.85
C VAL A 126 -19.12 0.07 22.96
N GLN A 127 -19.92 -0.98 23.14
CA GLN A 127 -19.54 -2.06 24.04
C GLN A 127 -18.31 -2.79 23.50
N VAL A 128 -17.31 -3.01 24.34
CA VAL A 128 -16.06 -3.68 23.97
C VAL A 128 -15.74 -4.84 24.89
N LYS A 129 -14.94 -5.77 24.38
CA LYS A 129 -14.32 -6.85 25.12
C LYS A 129 -12.81 -6.67 25.02
N VAL A 130 -12.13 -6.83 26.14
CA VAL A 130 -10.66 -6.82 26.18
C VAL A 130 -10.18 -8.26 26.33
N LYS A 131 -9.20 -8.63 25.51
CA LYS A 131 -8.55 -9.93 25.48
C LYS A 131 -7.04 -9.74 25.57
N GLN A 132 -6.36 -10.76 26.06
CA GLN A 132 -4.90 -10.80 26.11
C GLN A 132 -4.42 -12.13 25.52
N VAL A 133 -3.46 -12.06 24.61
CA VAL A 133 -2.77 -13.23 24.07
C VAL A 133 -1.62 -13.60 25.02
N GLN A 134 -1.74 -14.69 25.78
CA GLN A 134 -0.73 -15.16 26.74
C GLN A 134 0.43 -15.92 26.10
N LEU A 135 0.77 -15.59 24.86
CA LEU A 135 1.94 -16.12 24.18
C LEU A 135 2.99 -15.00 24.10
N PRO A 136 4.12 -15.10 24.81
CA PRO A 136 5.19 -14.13 24.66
C PRO A 136 5.80 -14.20 23.26
N GLY A 137 6.37 -13.09 22.79
CA GLY A 137 7.05 -13.07 21.49
C GLY A 137 6.13 -13.26 20.27
N THR A 138 4.84 -12.91 20.35
CA THR A 138 3.91 -13.04 19.21
C THR A 138 4.31 -12.20 18.00
N LEU A 139 5.13 -11.17 18.18
CA LEU A 139 5.67 -10.32 17.10
C LEU A 139 7.05 -10.79 16.61
N SER A 140 7.42 -12.04 16.88
CA SER A 140 8.65 -12.63 16.37
C SER A 140 8.57 -12.89 14.86
N PRO A 141 9.70 -12.79 14.13
CA PRO A 141 9.76 -13.13 12.71
C PRO A 141 9.30 -14.56 12.42
N ALA A 142 9.54 -15.51 13.33
CA ALA A 142 9.12 -16.90 13.18
C ALA A 142 7.59 -17.03 13.15
N VAL A 143 6.88 -16.39 14.09
CA VAL A 143 5.40 -16.39 14.09
C VAL A 143 4.87 -15.73 12.82
N MET A 144 5.45 -14.60 12.41
CA MET A 144 5.02 -13.91 11.20
C MET A 144 5.31 -14.73 9.93
N ASN A 145 6.37 -15.55 9.90
CA ASN A 145 6.64 -16.49 8.81
C ASN A 145 5.62 -17.62 8.73
N VAL A 146 5.22 -18.17 9.88
CA VAL A 146 4.15 -19.19 9.95
C VAL A 146 2.82 -18.59 9.47
N LEU A 147 2.50 -17.37 9.89
CA LEU A 147 1.30 -16.67 9.43
C LEU A 147 1.36 -16.36 7.94
N ALA A 148 2.46 -15.82 7.43
CA ALA A 148 2.60 -15.49 6.00
C ALA A 148 2.40 -16.71 5.08
N ASN A 149 2.89 -17.87 5.50
CA ASN A 149 2.82 -19.12 4.74
C ASN A 149 1.71 -20.08 5.20
N ALA A 150 0.72 -19.61 5.95
CA ALA A 150 -0.38 -20.46 6.40
C ALA A 150 -1.21 -20.93 5.20
N GLU A 151 -1.29 -22.26 5.01
CA GLU A 151 -2.14 -22.89 3.99
C GLU A 151 -3.63 -22.75 4.35
N ASP A 152 -3.95 -22.91 5.64
CA ASP A 152 -5.30 -22.74 6.16
C ASP A 152 -5.64 -21.25 6.30
N GLN A 153 -6.43 -20.75 5.35
CA GLN A 153 -6.93 -19.39 5.33
C GLN A 153 -7.85 -19.07 6.54
N HIS A 154 -8.47 -20.09 7.16
CA HIS A 154 -9.37 -19.89 8.29
C HIS A 154 -8.64 -19.30 9.50
N VAL A 155 -7.33 -19.51 9.61
CA VAL A 155 -6.48 -18.93 10.65
C VAL A 155 -6.57 -17.40 10.68
N PHE A 156 -6.76 -16.72 9.53
CA PHE A 156 -6.83 -15.26 9.46
C PHE A 156 -8.18 -14.67 9.88
N THR A 157 -9.20 -15.50 10.10
CA THR A 157 -10.49 -15.05 10.66
C THR A 157 -10.41 -14.86 12.17
N LYS A 158 -9.41 -15.48 12.80
CA LYS A 158 -9.24 -15.48 14.24
C LYS A 158 -8.80 -14.10 14.72
N LEU A 159 -9.51 -13.60 15.73
CA LEU A 159 -9.29 -12.27 16.31
C LEU A 159 -7.81 -12.05 16.69
N ALA A 160 -7.18 -13.04 17.33
CA ALA A 160 -5.78 -12.94 17.76
C ALA A 160 -4.82 -12.74 16.58
N VAL A 161 -5.03 -13.45 15.47
CA VAL A 161 -4.17 -13.36 14.27
C VAL A 161 -4.32 -11.99 13.62
N GLN A 162 -5.55 -11.52 13.44
CA GLN A 162 -5.80 -10.19 12.88
C GLN A 162 -5.20 -9.09 13.76
N ALA A 163 -5.32 -9.22 15.08
CA ALA A 163 -4.74 -8.29 16.04
C ALA A 163 -3.20 -8.26 15.97
N ILE A 164 -2.54 -9.42 15.87
CA ILE A 164 -1.08 -9.53 15.69
C ILE A 164 -0.65 -8.78 14.43
N ILE A 165 -1.29 -9.07 13.29
CA ILE A 165 -0.93 -8.50 11.99
C ILE A 165 -1.22 -7.00 11.96
N GLN A 166 -2.38 -6.56 12.47
CA GLN A 166 -2.74 -5.15 12.50
C GLN A 166 -1.80 -4.35 13.42
N HIS A 167 -1.42 -4.90 14.56
CA HIS A 167 -0.46 -4.26 15.45
C HIS A 167 0.93 -4.17 14.80
N ALA A 168 1.43 -5.26 14.19
CA ALA A 168 2.69 -5.27 13.46
C ALA A 168 2.69 -4.25 12.30
N TRP A 169 1.58 -4.20 11.55
CA TRP A 169 1.39 -3.26 10.45
C TRP A 169 1.45 -1.82 10.94
N LYS A 170 0.66 -1.47 11.96
CA LYS A 170 0.57 -0.10 12.47
C LYS A 170 1.88 0.38 13.09
N THR A 171 2.61 -0.50 13.78
CA THR A 171 3.79 -0.11 14.57
C THR A 171 5.10 -0.18 13.80
N ILE A 172 5.25 -1.15 12.90
CA ILE A 172 6.48 -1.39 12.13
C ILE A 172 6.26 -1.04 10.66
N ALA A 173 5.40 -1.82 9.99
CA ALA A 173 5.41 -1.88 8.54
C ALA A 173 4.87 -0.60 7.89
N SER A 174 3.80 -0.01 8.41
CA SER A 174 3.06 1.05 7.72
C SER A 174 3.88 2.29 7.40
N ASN A 175 4.73 2.77 8.33
CA ASN A 175 5.54 3.97 8.07
C ASN A 175 6.68 3.66 7.10
N HIS A 176 7.33 2.52 7.30
CA HIS A 176 8.42 2.05 6.46
C HIS A 176 7.94 1.77 5.03
N TYR A 177 6.81 1.09 4.89
CA TYR A 177 6.18 0.78 3.62
C TYR A 177 5.73 2.05 2.87
N LEU A 178 5.24 3.06 3.60
CA LEU A 178 4.94 4.36 2.99
C LEU A 178 6.20 5.05 2.44
N SER A 179 7.33 4.98 3.15
CA SER A 179 8.62 5.45 2.63
C SER A 179 9.05 4.68 1.38
N TYR A 180 8.90 3.36 1.40
CA TYR A 180 9.21 2.50 0.25
C TYR A 180 8.37 2.86 -0.99
N VAL A 181 7.05 3.04 -0.85
CA VAL A 181 6.19 3.50 -1.95
C VAL A 181 6.59 4.89 -2.44
N PHE A 182 6.98 5.79 -1.53
CA PHE A 182 7.50 7.10 -1.92
C PHE A 182 8.78 7.00 -2.75
N TYR A 183 9.70 6.07 -2.42
CA TYR A 183 10.90 5.83 -3.21
C TYR A 183 10.60 5.29 -4.61
N GLU A 184 9.65 4.36 -4.75
CA GLU A 184 9.21 3.85 -6.06
C GLU A 184 8.62 4.97 -6.93
N VAL A 185 7.77 5.83 -6.36
CA VAL A 185 7.23 7.00 -7.07
C VAL A 185 8.36 7.94 -7.49
N LEU A 186 9.37 8.12 -6.64
CA LEU A 186 10.52 8.97 -6.93
C LEU A 186 11.39 8.38 -8.07
N ILE A 187 11.62 7.07 -8.09
CA ILE A 187 12.30 6.38 -9.20
C ILE A 187 11.54 6.60 -10.51
N ILE A 188 10.22 6.33 -10.51
CA ILE A 188 9.37 6.51 -11.70
C ILE A 188 9.38 7.97 -12.15
N ALA A 189 9.27 8.92 -11.23
CA ALA A 189 9.33 10.33 -11.54
C ALA A 189 10.64 10.68 -12.26
N VAL A 190 11.80 10.23 -11.75
CA VAL A 190 13.10 10.44 -12.39
C VAL A 190 13.17 9.76 -13.76
N LEU A 191 12.68 8.53 -13.90
CA LEU A 191 12.70 7.82 -15.18
C LEU A 191 11.84 8.53 -16.24
N VAL A 192 10.63 8.99 -15.90
CA VAL A 192 9.77 9.78 -16.79
C VAL A 192 10.44 11.09 -17.19
N LEU A 193 11.08 11.74 -16.22
CA LEU A 193 11.89 12.94 -16.39
C LEU A 193 13.09 12.73 -17.33
N GLN A 194 13.69 11.53 -17.34
CA GLN A 194 14.73 11.14 -18.30
C GLN A 194 14.15 10.88 -19.71
N VAL A 195 13.00 10.22 -19.81
CA VAL A 195 12.30 9.96 -21.08
C VAL A 195 11.92 11.25 -21.80
N GLN A 196 11.45 12.27 -21.07
CA GLN A 196 11.07 13.55 -21.67
C GLN A 196 12.26 14.26 -22.31
N GLY A 197 13.49 13.98 -21.88
CA GLY A 197 14.72 14.47 -22.52
C GLY A 197 14.89 15.99 -22.53
N GLN A 198 13.99 16.75 -21.90
CA GLN A 198 13.87 18.21 -22.05
C GLN A 198 14.93 19.01 -21.29
N LEU A 199 15.78 18.37 -20.48
CA LEU A 199 16.81 19.05 -19.71
C LEU A 199 18.18 18.47 -20.09
N GLU A 200 18.87 19.13 -21.02
CA GLU A 200 20.30 18.89 -21.31
C GLU A 200 21.23 19.42 -20.20
N ASP A 201 20.66 19.91 -19.11
CA ASP A 201 21.40 20.45 -17.98
C ASP A 201 22.22 19.35 -17.29
N ALA A 202 23.54 19.50 -17.29
CA ALA A 202 24.47 18.56 -16.64
C ALA A 202 24.14 18.34 -15.16
N LEU A 203 23.65 19.37 -14.45
CA LEU A 203 23.22 19.24 -13.05
C LEU A 203 22.03 18.27 -12.91
N TYR A 204 21.08 18.30 -13.83
CA TYR A 204 19.90 17.44 -13.80
C TYR A 204 20.27 15.98 -14.04
N ASN A 205 21.13 15.71 -15.03
CA ASN A 205 21.64 14.35 -15.26
C ASN A 205 22.39 13.82 -14.03
N ARG A 206 23.18 14.67 -13.36
CA ARG A 206 23.86 14.30 -12.10
C ARG A 206 22.89 14.04 -10.96
N ILE A 207 21.84 14.85 -10.81
CA ILE A 207 20.78 14.63 -9.81
C ILE A 207 20.06 13.30 -10.08
N GLY A 208 19.58 13.10 -11.30
CA GLY A 208 18.84 11.91 -11.70
C GLY A 208 19.67 10.64 -11.53
N PHE A 209 20.90 10.64 -12.04
CA PHE A 209 21.86 9.56 -11.83
C PHE A 209 22.09 9.29 -10.34
N SER A 210 22.37 10.33 -9.56
CA SER A 210 22.72 10.15 -8.15
C SER A 210 21.57 9.58 -7.32
N LEU A 211 20.36 10.03 -7.62
CA LEU A 211 19.15 9.57 -6.97
C LEU A 211 18.80 8.13 -7.35
N LEU A 212 18.82 7.79 -8.65
CA LEU A 212 18.60 6.42 -9.12
C LEU A 212 19.66 5.46 -8.59
N ALA A 213 20.93 5.87 -8.54
CA ALA A 213 22.02 5.08 -7.97
C ALA A 213 21.79 4.83 -6.47
N ALA A 214 21.45 5.86 -5.69
CA ALA A 214 21.20 5.69 -4.26
C ALA A 214 20.00 4.76 -4.00
N LEU A 215 18.89 4.93 -4.72
CA LEU A 215 17.66 4.15 -4.52
C LEU A 215 17.79 2.70 -5.01
N SER A 216 18.45 2.46 -6.15
CA SER A 216 18.71 1.08 -6.65
C SER A 216 19.58 0.26 -5.69
N HIS A 217 20.61 0.88 -5.12
CA HIS A 217 21.44 0.23 -4.10
C HIS A 217 20.68 0.03 -2.79
N LEU A 218 19.75 0.92 -2.46
CA LEU A 218 18.86 0.77 -1.31
C LEU A 218 17.92 -0.43 -1.45
N GLU A 219 17.34 -0.63 -2.63
CA GLU A 219 16.52 -1.82 -2.94
C GLU A 219 17.34 -3.11 -2.86
N LEU A 220 18.52 -3.15 -3.49
CA LEU A 220 19.44 -4.27 -3.39
C LEU A 220 19.80 -4.60 -1.94
N PHE A 221 20.07 -3.55 -1.15
CA PHE A 221 20.37 -3.70 0.27
C PHE A 221 19.18 -4.34 1.00
N TYR A 222 17.94 -3.88 0.79
CA TYR A 222 16.78 -4.49 1.44
C TYR A 222 16.54 -5.94 1.01
N GLU A 223 16.67 -6.23 -0.28
CA GLU A 223 16.48 -7.59 -0.80
C GLU A 223 17.54 -8.56 -0.27
N ALA A 224 18.80 -8.12 -0.19
CA ALA A 224 19.87 -8.90 0.41
C ALA A 224 19.60 -9.19 1.91
N PHE A 225 19.11 -8.21 2.66
CA PHE A 225 18.75 -8.42 4.07
C PHE A 225 17.52 -9.32 4.24
N GLU A 226 16.55 -9.22 3.34
CA GLU A 226 15.40 -10.13 3.33
C GLU A 226 15.87 -11.57 3.10
N MET A 227 16.69 -11.82 2.07
CA MET A 227 17.29 -13.13 1.80
C MET A 227 18.07 -13.67 3.01
N LEU A 228 18.94 -12.84 3.61
CA LEU A 228 19.69 -13.22 4.82
C LEU A 228 18.77 -13.49 6.01
N GLY A 229 17.68 -12.74 6.16
CA GLY A 229 16.67 -12.94 7.18
C GLY A 229 15.96 -14.30 7.04
N TYR A 230 15.57 -14.69 5.83
CA TYR A 230 15.00 -16.02 5.58
C TYR A 230 16.01 -17.14 5.87
N LEU A 231 17.28 -16.96 5.52
CA LEU A 231 18.34 -17.90 5.88
C LEU A 231 18.52 -18.01 7.40
N TRP A 232 18.42 -16.90 8.13
CA TRP A 232 18.54 -16.85 9.59
C TRP A 232 17.41 -17.62 10.30
N ILE A 233 16.17 -17.53 9.82
CA ILE A 233 15.01 -18.27 10.36
C ILE A 233 14.99 -19.73 9.83
N ARG A 234 16.06 -20.19 9.17
CA ARG A 234 16.17 -21.55 8.59
C ARG A 234 15.08 -21.87 7.55
N CYS A 235 14.51 -20.85 6.93
CA CYS A 235 13.45 -20.96 5.92
C CYS A 235 13.93 -20.49 4.53
N GLY A 236 15.24 -20.50 4.29
CA GLY A 236 15.84 -20.00 3.05
C GLY A 236 15.29 -20.62 1.77
N TRP A 237 14.86 -21.88 1.81
CA TRP A 237 14.26 -22.54 0.64
C TRP A 237 12.96 -21.85 0.19
N GLN A 238 12.14 -21.38 1.13
CA GLN A 238 10.89 -20.68 0.81
C GLN A 238 11.15 -19.40 0.01
N TYR A 239 12.26 -18.72 0.31
CA TYR A 239 12.68 -17.53 -0.42
C TYR A 239 13.02 -17.85 -1.88
N PHE A 240 13.76 -18.93 -2.13
CA PHE A 240 14.13 -19.34 -3.49
C PHE A 240 12.99 -20.02 -4.25
N THR A 241 11.94 -20.51 -3.61
CA THR A 241 10.78 -21.07 -4.34
C THR A 241 9.75 -20.02 -4.74
N ASN A 242 9.80 -18.83 -4.14
CA ASN A 242 8.80 -17.80 -4.40
C ASN A 242 9.12 -17.03 -5.68
N PHE A 243 8.29 -17.21 -6.72
CA PHE A 243 8.42 -16.53 -8.00
C PHE A 243 8.49 -15.00 -7.88
N LYS A 244 7.81 -14.42 -6.89
CA LYS A 244 7.84 -12.98 -6.60
C LYS A 244 9.26 -12.48 -6.35
N ASN A 245 10.05 -13.20 -5.58
CA ASN A 245 11.41 -12.78 -5.23
C ASN A 245 12.31 -12.74 -6.47
N TYR A 246 12.10 -13.64 -7.44
CA TYR A 246 12.82 -13.59 -8.72
C TYR A 246 12.45 -12.37 -9.55
N LEU A 247 11.18 -11.97 -9.59
CA LEU A 247 10.75 -10.74 -10.26
C LEU A 247 11.35 -9.51 -9.59
N ASP A 248 11.39 -9.48 -8.26
CA ASP A 248 12.01 -8.40 -7.49
C ASP A 248 13.52 -8.31 -7.81
N TRP A 249 14.26 -9.42 -7.78
CA TRP A 249 15.68 -9.47 -8.19
C TRP A 249 15.91 -9.03 -9.63
N MET A 250 15.04 -9.45 -10.55
CA MET A 250 15.14 -9.08 -11.96
C MET A 250 14.96 -7.57 -12.15
N SER A 251 13.96 -6.97 -11.49
CA SER A 251 13.70 -5.52 -11.52
C SER A 251 14.84 -4.71 -10.90
N ILE A 252 15.38 -5.16 -9.76
CA ILE A 252 16.52 -4.54 -9.09
C ILE A 252 17.77 -4.63 -9.98
N SER A 253 18.05 -5.82 -10.52
CA SER A 253 19.22 -6.05 -11.38
C SER A 253 19.15 -5.20 -12.65
N ALA A 254 17.98 -5.13 -13.30
CA ALA A 254 17.78 -4.30 -14.47
C ALA A 254 18.05 -2.81 -14.18
N LEU A 255 17.58 -2.30 -13.04
CA LEU A 255 17.84 -0.91 -12.63
C LEU A 255 19.32 -0.67 -12.31
N ILE A 256 20.01 -1.59 -11.63
CA ILE A 256 21.44 -1.47 -11.32
C ILE A 256 22.28 -1.50 -12.59
N VAL A 257 21.99 -2.44 -13.50
CA VAL A 257 22.64 -2.53 -14.80
C VAL A 257 22.46 -1.22 -15.57
N TRP A 258 21.26 -0.64 -15.55
CA TRP A 258 20.99 0.67 -16.14
C TRP A 258 21.87 1.79 -15.58
N VAL A 259 21.91 1.91 -14.25
CA VAL A 259 22.72 2.90 -13.55
C VAL A 259 24.21 2.69 -13.85
N TYR A 260 24.67 1.43 -13.92
CA TYR A 260 26.06 1.10 -14.22
C TYR A 260 26.45 1.48 -15.65
N TYR A 261 25.60 1.22 -16.64
CA TYR A 261 25.83 1.69 -18.01
C TYR A 261 25.88 3.22 -18.09
N GLY A 262 25.02 3.92 -17.33
CA GLY A 262 25.06 5.38 -17.22
C GLY A 262 26.27 5.95 -16.47
N PHE A 263 27.12 5.12 -15.85
CA PHE A 263 28.22 5.58 -15.00
C PHE A 263 29.32 6.30 -15.78
N ALA A 264 29.61 5.88 -17.01
CA ALA A 264 30.73 6.42 -17.80
C ALA A 264 30.45 7.81 -18.37
N GLU A 265 29.27 8.00 -18.97
CA GLU A 265 28.93 9.23 -19.69
C GLU A 265 27.85 10.08 -19.00
N TYR A 266 27.26 9.57 -17.91
CA TYR A 266 26.10 10.16 -17.24
C TYR A 266 24.90 10.41 -18.17
N SER A 267 24.89 9.74 -19.34
CA SER A 267 23.82 9.79 -20.33
C SER A 267 23.07 8.47 -20.32
N LEU A 268 21.80 8.51 -19.91
CA LEU A 268 20.91 7.33 -19.87
C LEU A 268 20.12 7.15 -21.19
N LYS A 269 20.50 7.84 -22.27
CA LYS A 269 19.68 7.89 -23.50
C LYS A 269 20.05 6.82 -24.53
N GLU A 270 21.14 6.09 -24.36
CA GLU A 270 21.69 5.23 -25.41
C GLU A 270 20.86 3.97 -25.70
N MET A 271 20.01 3.52 -24.77
CA MET A 271 19.17 2.34 -24.99
C MET A 271 17.68 2.63 -24.70
N PRO A 272 16.97 3.31 -25.61
CA PRO A 272 15.58 3.70 -25.40
C PRO A 272 14.64 2.49 -25.20
N ILE A 273 14.94 1.35 -25.84
CA ILE A 273 14.17 0.10 -25.68
C ILE A 273 14.27 -0.41 -24.23
N PHE A 274 15.48 -0.44 -23.66
CA PHE A 274 15.69 -0.90 -22.30
C PHE A 274 15.06 0.06 -21.28
N LEU A 275 15.18 1.37 -21.52
CA LEU A 275 14.49 2.39 -20.72
C LEU A 275 12.97 2.19 -20.73
N ALA A 276 12.37 1.92 -21.90
CA ALA A 276 10.93 1.69 -22.01
C ALA A 276 10.48 0.44 -21.22
N ILE A 277 11.22 -0.66 -21.32
CA ILE A 277 10.96 -1.89 -20.55
C ILE A 277 11.09 -1.60 -19.04
N LEU A 278 12.14 -0.89 -18.64
CA LEU A 278 12.39 -0.55 -17.24
C LEU A 278 11.27 0.35 -16.66
N VAL A 279 10.83 1.36 -17.41
CA VAL A 279 9.72 2.23 -17.01
C VAL A 279 8.44 1.42 -16.85
N LEU A 280 8.10 0.57 -17.82
CA LEU A 280 6.92 -0.29 -17.75
C LEU A 280 6.99 -1.24 -16.54
N ALA A 281 8.13 -1.90 -16.34
CA ALA A 281 8.34 -2.79 -15.21
C ALA A 281 8.15 -2.08 -13.86
N ARG A 282 8.64 -0.83 -13.74
CA ARG A 282 8.49 -0.03 -12.53
C ARG A 282 7.04 0.41 -12.28
N TRP A 283 6.26 0.72 -13.32
CA TRP A 283 4.82 0.96 -13.16
C TRP A 283 4.05 -0.28 -12.70
N LEU A 284 4.40 -1.45 -13.23
CA LEU A 284 3.83 -2.73 -12.78
C LEU A 284 4.21 -3.01 -11.32
N GLN A 285 5.47 -2.79 -10.94
CA GLN A 285 5.94 -2.90 -9.57
C GLN A 285 5.21 -1.93 -8.64
N LEU A 286 5.02 -0.66 -9.02
CA LEU A 286 4.24 0.30 -8.24
C LEU A 286 2.80 -0.20 -8.03
N THR A 287 2.16 -0.70 -9.08
CA THR A 287 0.81 -1.29 -9.01
C THR A 287 0.78 -2.46 -8.03
N TRP A 288 1.80 -3.32 -8.06
CA TRP A 288 1.97 -4.41 -7.12
C TRP A 288 2.13 -3.90 -5.67
N THR A 289 2.91 -2.85 -5.43
CA THR A 289 3.08 -2.29 -4.08
C THR A 289 1.80 -1.69 -3.50
N CYS A 290 0.85 -1.25 -4.33
CA CYS A 290 -0.44 -0.74 -3.87
C CYS A 290 -1.28 -1.79 -3.12
N ARG A 291 -0.94 -3.08 -3.23
CA ARG A 291 -1.70 -4.18 -2.58
C ARG A 291 -1.69 -4.15 -1.05
N ALA A 292 -0.77 -3.40 -0.44
CA ALA A 292 -0.69 -3.32 1.02
C ALA A 292 -1.71 -2.37 1.66
N PHE A 293 -2.26 -1.44 0.86
CA PHE A 293 -3.24 -0.46 1.32
C PHE A 293 -4.65 -1.04 1.22
N SER A 294 -5.49 -0.83 2.23
CA SER A 294 -6.85 -1.38 2.26
C SER A 294 -7.74 -0.87 1.13
N TRP A 295 -7.52 0.35 0.65
CA TRP A 295 -8.31 0.92 -0.45
C TRP A 295 -8.04 0.27 -1.81
N ALA A 296 -6.85 -0.32 -2.00
CA ALA A 296 -6.41 -0.92 -3.26
C ALA A 296 -6.25 -2.43 -3.18
N GLY A 297 -5.63 -2.95 -2.11
CA GLY A 297 -5.27 -4.35 -1.94
C GLY A 297 -6.43 -5.32 -2.05
N GLU A 298 -7.55 -5.02 -1.40
CA GLU A 298 -8.76 -5.87 -1.47
C GLU A 298 -9.33 -5.96 -2.89
N ARG A 299 -9.00 -5.02 -3.77
CA ARG A 299 -9.44 -5.00 -5.18
C ARG A 299 -8.41 -5.60 -6.14
N ILE A 300 -7.12 -5.36 -5.89
CA ILE A 300 -6.02 -5.81 -6.74
C ILE A 300 -5.71 -7.30 -6.51
N LEU A 301 -5.75 -7.78 -5.26
CA LEU A 301 -5.39 -9.15 -4.93
C LEU A 301 -6.27 -10.19 -5.64
N PRO A 302 -7.61 -10.04 -5.70
CA PRO A 302 -8.45 -10.96 -6.47
C PRO A 302 -8.07 -11.03 -7.95
N ILE A 303 -7.76 -9.90 -8.57
CA ILE A 303 -7.34 -9.84 -9.98
C ILE A 303 -6.07 -10.66 -10.18
N MET A 304 -5.09 -10.50 -9.29
CA MET A 304 -3.83 -11.24 -9.38
C MET A 304 -4.01 -12.74 -9.12
N HIS A 305 -4.72 -13.10 -8.05
CA HIS A 305 -4.92 -14.51 -7.67
C HIS A 305 -5.75 -15.26 -8.72
N ALA A 306 -6.80 -14.62 -9.24
CA ALA A 306 -7.62 -15.19 -10.30
C ALA A 306 -6.79 -15.36 -11.60
N SER A 307 -6.03 -14.33 -12.00
CA SER A 307 -5.29 -14.35 -13.26
C SER A 307 -4.14 -15.35 -13.29
N PHE A 308 -3.36 -15.48 -12.20
CA PHE A 308 -2.16 -16.32 -12.22
C PHE A 308 -2.38 -17.74 -11.67
N GLY A 309 -3.34 -17.95 -10.78
CA GLY A 309 -3.60 -19.26 -10.18
C GLY A 309 -4.52 -20.12 -11.05
N GLN A 310 -5.81 -19.83 -10.98
CA GLN A 310 -6.86 -20.69 -11.55
C GLN A 310 -6.92 -20.64 -13.08
N MET A 311 -6.52 -19.53 -13.70
CA MET A 311 -6.64 -19.34 -15.15
C MET A 311 -5.46 -19.88 -15.96
N SER A 312 -4.40 -20.37 -15.33
CA SER A 312 -3.23 -20.89 -16.05
C SER A 312 -3.61 -21.96 -17.10
N GLY A 313 -4.56 -22.84 -16.78
CA GLY A 313 -5.08 -23.85 -17.71
C GLY A 313 -5.76 -23.25 -18.95
N ILE A 314 -6.62 -22.24 -18.79
CA ILE A 314 -7.28 -21.60 -19.94
C ILE A 314 -6.29 -20.78 -20.78
N PHE A 315 -5.29 -20.16 -20.17
CA PHE A 315 -4.21 -19.48 -20.90
C PHE A 315 -3.43 -20.46 -21.79
N VAL A 316 -3.15 -21.67 -21.31
CA VAL A 316 -2.48 -22.71 -22.12
C VAL A 316 -3.35 -23.12 -23.31
N VAL A 317 -4.66 -23.33 -23.10
CA VAL A 317 -5.60 -23.68 -24.18
C VAL A 317 -5.71 -22.54 -25.20
N THR A 318 -5.97 -21.31 -24.75
CA THR A 318 -6.06 -20.12 -25.62
C THR A 318 -4.75 -19.89 -26.37
N GLY A 319 -3.61 -20.01 -25.69
CA GLY A 319 -2.29 -19.88 -26.29
C GLY A 319 -2.00 -20.95 -27.33
N GLY A 320 -2.41 -22.20 -27.09
CA GLY A 320 -2.30 -23.30 -28.05
C GLY A 320 -3.13 -23.07 -29.31
N ILE A 321 -4.38 -22.63 -29.16
CA ILE A 321 -5.25 -22.29 -30.30
C ILE A 321 -4.69 -21.09 -31.08
N LEU A 322 -4.24 -20.05 -30.37
CA LEU A 322 -3.59 -18.87 -30.96
C LEU A 322 -2.35 -19.26 -31.78
N ALA A 323 -1.47 -20.09 -31.20
CA ALA A 323 -0.29 -20.59 -31.88
C ALA A 323 -0.63 -21.46 -33.10
N GLY A 324 -1.72 -22.26 -33.03
CA GLY A 324 -2.24 -23.03 -34.15
C GLY A 324 -2.64 -22.16 -35.33
N PHE A 325 -3.42 -21.10 -35.09
CA PHE A 325 -3.80 -20.15 -36.14
C PHE A 325 -2.62 -19.32 -36.65
N ALA A 326 -1.74 -18.83 -35.76
CA ALA A 326 -0.54 -18.11 -36.17
C ALA A 326 0.36 -18.97 -37.09
N ASN A 327 0.54 -20.25 -36.78
CA ASN A 327 1.27 -21.18 -37.64
C ASN A 327 0.54 -21.44 -38.96
N ALA A 328 -0.79 -21.55 -38.97
CA ALA A 328 -1.57 -21.70 -40.20
C ALA A 328 -1.43 -20.49 -41.12
N PHE A 329 -1.44 -19.27 -40.56
CA PHE A 329 -1.21 -18.03 -41.32
C PHE A 329 0.22 -17.92 -41.84
N LEU A 330 1.23 -18.28 -41.03
CA LEU A 330 2.61 -18.38 -41.50
C LEU A 330 2.76 -19.39 -42.64
N ALA A 331 2.05 -20.53 -42.59
CA ALA A 331 2.10 -21.52 -43.65
C ALA A 331 1.49 -21.03 -44.98
N LEU A 332 0.48 -20.17 -44.91
CA LEU A 332 -0.09 -19.49 -46.10
C LEU A 332 0.90 -18.48 -46.71
N GLU A 333 1.89 -18.01 -45.95
CA GLU A 333 2.88 -17.04 -46.41
C GLU A 333 4.11 -17.65 -47.08
N ILE A 334 4.36 -18.96 -46.92
CA ILE A 334 5.59 -19.63 -47.42
C ILE A 334 5.84 -19.43 -48.93
N GLY A 335 4.82 -19.02 -49.70
CA GLY A 335 4.93 -18.72 -51.12
C GLY A 335 5.54 -17.35 -51.50
N PHE A 336 5.76 -16.44 -50.54
CA PHE A 336 6.14 -15.05 -50.82
C PHE A 336 7.44 -14.66 -50.11
N GLU A 337 8.46 -14.23 -50.87
CA GLU A 337 9.81 -13.97 -50.34
C GLU A 337 9.96 -12.62 -49.60
N ASP A 338 8.96 -11.72 -49.67
CA ASP A 338 9.14 -10.31 -49.29
C ASP A 338 8.51 -9.89 -47.93
N MET A 339 7.70 -10.73 -47.27
CA MET A 339 7.05 -10.35 -46.00
C MET A 339 7.81 -10.81 -44.76
N ASP A 340 7.90 -9.93 -43.76
CA ASP A 340 8.49 -10.24 -42.47
C ASP A 340 7.56 -11.18 -41.67
N HIS A 341 8.02 -12.40 -41.38
CA HIS A 341 7.26 -13.37 -40.59
C HIS A 341 6.76 -12.81 -39.24
N PHE A 342 7.51 -11.89 -38.63
CA PHE A 342 7.10 -11.26 -37.38
C PHE A 342 5.84 -10.41 -37.56
N SER A 343 5.72 -9.73 -38.70
CA SER A 343 4.53 -8.94 -39.03
C SER A 343 3.28 -9.82 -39.12
N VAL A 344 3.37 -11.00 -39.73
CA VAL A 344 2.26 -11.97 -39.86
C VAL A 344 1.81 -12.47 -38.49
N VAL A 345 2.76 -12.81 -37.61
CA VAL A 345 2.44 -13.21 -36.22
C VAL A 345 1.78 -12.07 -35.46
N LEU A 346 2.26 -10.83 -35.60
CA LEU A 346 1.69 -9.66 -34.94
C LEU A 346 0.29 -9.33 -35.47
N GLY A 347 0.08 -9.42 -36.79
CA GLY A 347 -1.24 -9.26 -37.42
C GLY A 347 -2.22 -10.33 -36.96
N SER A 348 -1.76 -11.58 -36.85
CA SER A 348 -2.55 -12.70 -36.31
C SER A 348 -2.96 -12.44 -34.85
N LEU A 349 -2.03 -11.96 -34.02
CA LEU A 349 -2.31 -11.58 -32.64
C LEU A 349 -3.34 -10.45 -32.56
N ARG A 350 -3.17 -9.42 -33.40
CA ARG A 350 -4.05 -8.25 -33.48
C ARG A 350 -5.46 -8.64 -33.94
N LEU A 351 -5.57 -9.51 -34.94
CA LEU A 351 -6.82 -10.07 -35.42
C LEU A 351 -7.53 -10.87 -34.32
N LEU A 352 -6.83 -11.81 -33.70
CA LEU A 352 -7.46 -12.81 -32.83
C LEU A 352 -7.75 -12.25 -31.42
N LEU A 353 -6.80 -11.54 -30.80
CA LEU A 353 -7.00 -11.02 -29.44
C LEU A 353 -7.74 -9.69 -29.39
N LEU A 354 -7.51 -8.79 -30.35
CA LEU A 354 -8.09 -7.45 -30.33
C LEU A 354 -9.30 -7.30 -31.26
N GLY A 355 -9.51 -8.25 -32.18
CA GLY A 355 -10.59 -8.15 -33.18
C GLY A 355 -10.41 -6.97 -34.14
N ASP A 356 -9.16 -6.54 -34.36
CA ASP A 356 -8.87 -5.32 -35.11
C ASP A 356 -8.93 -5.53 -36.63
N GLY A 357 -9.44 -4.53 -37.35
CA GLY A 357 -9.64 -4.56 -38.80
C GLY A 357 -8.32 -4.69 -39.58
N ASP A 358 -7.25 -4.05 -39.13
CA ASP A 358 -5.94 -4.13 -39.80
C ASP A 358 -5.37 -5.57 -39.79
N GLY A 359 -5.73 -6.37 -38.78
CA GLY A 359 -5.35 -7.78 -38.73
C GLY A 359 -6.11 -8.62 -39.77
N ILE A 360 -7.35 -8.22 -40.10
CA ILE A 360 -8.15 -8.84 -41.16
C ILE A 360 -7.51 -8.55 -42.53
N ASP A 361 -7.20 -7.29 -42.81
CA ASP A 361 -6.58 -6.87 -44.07
C ASP A 361 -5.24 -7.59 -44.29
N MET A 362 -4.45 -7.75 -43.22
CA MET A 362 -3.21 -8.49 -43.27
C MET A 362 -3.42 -9.97 -43.61
N VAL A 363 -4.38 -10.64 -42.98
CA VAL A 363 -4.64 -12.07 -43.22
C VAL A 363 -5.28 -12.31 -44.60
N LEU A 364 -6.10 -11.39 -45.10
CA LEU A 364 -6.65 -11.46 -46.45
C LEU A 364 -5.58 -11.24 -47.52
N GLY A 365 -4.58 -10.41 -47.24
CA GLY A 365 -3.44 -10.16 -48.13
C GLY A 365 -2.42 -11.31 -48.20
N LEU A 366 -2.53 -12.33 -47.34
CA LEU A 366 -1.73 -13.55 -47.45
C LEU A 366 -2.07 -14.27 -48.76
N ASP A 367 -1.11 -15.04 -49.30
CA ASP A 367 -1.20 -15.70 -50.60
C ASP A 367 -1.10 -14.76 -51.83
N GLY A 368 -0.66 -13.50 -51.62
CA GLY A 368 -0.42 -12.53 -52.69
C GLY A 368 -1.65 -12.16 -53.53
N ALA A 369 -2.84 -12.48 -53.02
CA ALA A 369 -4.09 -12.09 -53.62
C ALA A 369 -4.24 -10.55 -53.57
N PRO A 370 -4.96 -9.93 -54.54
CA PRO A 370 -5.43 -8.56 -54.37
C PRO A 370 -6.20 -8.44 -53.04
N GLN A 371 -6.37 -7.22 -52.51
CA GLN A 371 -6.97 -6.94 -51.18
C GLN A 371 -8.27 -7.68 -50.84
N GLU A 372 -8.94 -8.29 -51.83
CA GLU A 372 -10.12 -9.13 -51.70
C GLU A 372 -9.84 -10.54 -51.12
N GLY A 373 -8.57 -11.00 -51.11
CA GLY A 373 -8.13 -12.28 -50.56
C GLY A 373 -8.45 -13.51 -51.41
N SER A 374 -7.80 -14.63 -51.12
CA SER A 374 -8.14 -15.91 -51.74
C SER A 374 -9.31 -16.57 -51.01
N PRO A 375 -10.15 -17.39 -51.67
CA PRO A 375 -11.24 -18.10 -51.01
C PRO A 375 -10.76 -18.97 -49.83
N VAL A 376 -9.52 -19.46 -49.88
CA VAL A 376 -8.91 -20.25 -48.81
C VAL A 376 -8.60 -19.38 -47.60
N THR A 377 -7.92 -18.24 -47.79
CA THR A 377 -7.62 -17.30 -46.69
C THR A 377 -8.90 -16.78 -46.05
N PHE A 378 -9.94 -16.51 -46.84
CA PHE A 378 -11.26 -16.12 -46.35
C PHE A 378 -11.90 -17.20 -45.47
N VAL A 379 -11.88 -18.48 -45.89
CA VAL A 379 -12.41 -19.59 -45.08
C VAL A 379 -11.64 -19.74 -43.76
N PHE A 380 -10.31 -19.67 -43.80
CA PHE A 380 -9.48 -19.71 -42.59
C PHE A 380 -9.77 -18.54 -41.66
N LEU A 381 -9.92 -17.33 -42.19
CA LEU A 381 -10.29 -16.14 -41.44
C LEU A 381 -11.64 -16.31 -40.72
N VAL A 382 -12.68 -16.76 -41.44
CA VAL A 382 -14.01 -16.99 -40.85
C VAL A 382 -13.94 -18.03 -39.73
N ILE A 383 -13.22 -19.15 -39.97
CA ILE A 383 -13.03 -20.18 -38.95
C ILE A 383 -12.29 -19.61 -37.74
N ALA A 384 -11.23 -18.83 -37.95
CA ALA A 384 -10.44 -18.23 -36.89
C ALA A 384 -11.27 -17.24 -36.05
N VAL A 385 -12.05 -16.37 -36.68
CA VAL A 385 -12.94 -15.43 -35.99
C VAL A 385 -14.02 -16.16 -35.19
N VAL A 386 -14.66 -17.19 -35.76
CA VAL A 386 -15.69 -17.96 -35.06
C VAL A 386 -15.10 -18.72 -33.87
N ILE A 387 -14.05 -19.50 -34.08
CA ILE A 387 -13.46 -20.32 -33.02
C ILE A 387 -12.83 -19.42 -31.96
N PHE A 388 -11.99 -18.46 -32.35
CA PHE A 388 -11.23 -17.69 -31.39
C PHE A 388 -12.03 -16.55 -30.78
N CYS A 389 -12.53 -15.62 -31.60
CA CYS A 389 -13.18 -14.41 -31.10
C CYS A 389 -14.56 -14.69 -30.51
N ILE A 390 -15.33 -15.61 -31.11
CA ILE A 390 -16.68 -15.93 -30.62
C ILE A 390 -16.65 -17.03 -29.55
N CYS A 391 -15.92 -18.13 -29.75
CA CYS A 391 -15.95 -19.23 -28.77
C CYS A 391 -14.91 -19.05 -27.64
N VAL A 392 -13.62 -18.93 -27.98
CA VAL A 392 -12.54 -18.93 -26.98
C VAL A 392 -12.55 -17.67 -26.11
N LEU A 393 -12.73 -16.48 -26.69
CA LEU A 393 -12.73 -15.22 -25.94
C LEU A 393 -13.93 -15.12 -24.99
N ASN A 394 -15.12 -15.54 -25.42
CA ASN A 394 -16.29 -15.59 -24.54
C ASN A 394 -16.14 -16.63 -23.42
N LEU A 395 -15.57 -17.80 -23.72
CA LEU A 395 -15.23 -18.79 -22.69
C LEU A 395 -14.22 -18.23 -21.69
N PHE A 396 -13.21 -17.49 -22.17
CA PHE A 396 -12.21 -16.84 -21.34
C PHE A 396 -12.85 -15.83 -20.38
N ILE A 397 -13.76 -14.97 -20.87
CA ILE A 397 -14.49 -14.01 -20.03
C ILE A 397 -15.32 -14.74 -18.96
N ALA A 398 -16.07 -15.79 -19.35
CA ALA A 398 -16.91 -16.54 -18.42
C ALA A 398 -16.09 -17.19 -17.30
N VAL A 399 -15.01 -17.89 -17.65
CA VAL A 399 -14.11 -18.53 -16.68
C VAL A 399 -13.38 -17.49 -15.83
N HIS A 400 -13.00 -16.35 -16.42
CA HIS A 400 -12.38 -15.25 -15.67
C HIS A 400 -13.34 -14.66 -14.64
N GLY A 401 -14.62 -14.50 -15.00
CA GLY A 401 -15.67 -14.02 -14.10
C GLY A 401 -15.85 -14.93 -12.89
N GLU A 402 -15.97 -16.24 -13.10
CA GLU A 402 -16.13 -17.22 -12.02
C GLU A 402 -14.89 -17.27 -11.10
N ALA A 403 -13.69 -17.30 -11.69
CA ALA A 403 -12.45 -17.30 -10.91
C ALA A 403 -12.26 -15.99 -10.13
N TYR A 404 -12.66 -14.85 -10.70
CA TYR A 404 -12.63 -13.57 -10.02
C TYR A 404 -13.58 -13.52 -8.84
N GLU A 405 -14.82 -14.01 -8.98
CA GLU A 405 -15.79 -14.07 -7.88
C GLU A 405 -15.28 -14.91 -6.70
N LYS A 406 -14.75 -16.11 -6.99
CA LYS A 406 -14.11 -16.99 -5.98
C LYS A 406 -12.92 -16.31 -5.29
N ALA A 407 -12.09 -15.58 -6.04
CA ALA A 407 -10.98 -14.84 -5.48
C ALA A 407 -11.43 -13.61 -4.68
N HIS A 408 -12.53 -12.97 -5.09
CA HIS A 408 -13.09 -11.80 -4.44
C HIS A 408 -13.68 -12.12 -3.06
N GLU A 409 -14.37 -13.26 -2.92
CA GLU A 409 -14.83 -13.76 -1.61
C GLU A 409 -13.68 -13.93 -0.61
N LYS A 410 -12.51 -14.35 -1.11
CA LYS A 410 -11.29 -14.55 -0.32
C LYS A 410 -10.41 -13.31 -0.24
N ALA A 411 -10.85 -12.17 -0.77
CA ALA A 411 -10.03 -10.97 -0.90
C ALA A 411 -9.52 -10.44 0.44
N HIS A 412 -10.42 -10.34 1.43
CA HIS A 412 -10.07 -9.81 2.75
C HIS A 412 -9.05 -10.71 3.47
N ILE A 413 -9.25 -12.03 3.42
CA ILE A 413 -8.34 -13.00 4.04
C ILE A 413 -6.97 -12.96 3.36
N SER A 414 -6.95 -12.99 2.03
CA SER A 414 -5.73 -12.86 1.22
C SER A 414 -5.01 -11.55 1.52
N PHE A 415 -5.75 -10.48 1.77
CA PHE A 415 -5.20 -9.17 2.12
C PHE A 415 -4.53 -9.16 3.51
N VAL A 416 -5.16 -9.78 4.51
CA VAL A 416 -4.57 -9.92 5.85
C VAL A 416 -3.32 -10.81 5.78
N GLN A 417 -3.35 -11.90 5.02
CA GLN A 417 -2.18 -12.74 4.76
C GLN A 417 -1.04 -11.96 4.09
N GLU A 418 -1.34 -11.19 3.05
CA GLU A 418 -0.34 -10.38 2.37
C GLU A 418 0.28 -9.33 3.30
N ARG A 419 -0.52 -8.74 4.19
CA ARG A 419 0.01 -7.86 5.25
C ARG A 419 0.91 -8.60 6.23
N ALA A 420 0.62 -9.86 6.56
CA ALA A 420 1.53 -10.68 7.37
C ALA A 420 2.87 -10.87 6.65
N THR A 421 2.84 -11.16 5.35
CA THR A 421 4.05 -11.25 4.50
C THR A 421 4.85 -9.95 4.53
N ILE A 422 4.20 -8.80 4.32
CA ILE A 422 4.90 -7.50 4.33
C ILE A 422 5.45 -7.17 5.73
N CYS A 423 4.71 -7.48 6.79
CA CYS A 423 5.18 -7.34 8.17
C CYS A 423 6.40 -8.21 8.42
N LEU A 424 6.42 -9.45 7.92
CA LEU A 424 7.59 -10.33 7.97
C LEU A 424 8.77 -9.69 7.25
N GLN A 425 8.61 -9.24 6.01
CA GLN A 425 9.67 -8.56 5.25
C GLN A 425 10.25 -7.37 6.02
N CYS A 426 9.38 -6.55 6.65
CA CYS A 426 9.83 -5.44 7.49
C CYS A 426 10.55 -5.90 8.78
N LEU A 427 10.17 -7.04 9.36
CA LEU A 427 10.82 -7.62 10.53
C LEU A 427 12.22 -8.20 10.21
N LEU A 428 12.44 -8.65 8.96
CA LEU A 428 13.74 -9.17 8.48
C LEU A 428 14.73 -8.06 8.14
N ARG A 429 14.25 -6.84 7.89
CA ARG A 429 15.09 -5.68 7.57
C ARG A 429 15.93 -5.24 8.77
N PRO A 430 17.08 -4.57 8.51
CA PRO A 430 17.90 -4.03 9.58
C PRO A 430 17.13 -2.99 10.37
N SER A 431 17.14 -3.13 11.70
CA SER A 431 16.49 -2.22 12.63
C SER A 431 17.52 -1.49 13.48
N TRP A 432 17.34 -0.19 13.65
CA TRP A 432 18.05 0.56 14.69
C TRP A 432 17.33 0.38 16.03
N PRO A 433 18.04 0.46 17.16
CA PRO A 433 19.48 0.26 17.27
C PRO A 433 19.85 -1.20 16.96
N PRO A 434 21.04 -1.47 16.41
CA PRO A 434 21.60 -2.81 16.37
C PRO A 434 21.57 -3.42 17.78
N ALA A 435 21.50 -4.75 17.88
CA ALA A 435 21.37 -5.46 19.16
C ALA A 435 22.39 -5.01 20.24
N CYS A 436 23.56 -4.50 19.84
CA CYS A 436 24.59 -3.99 20.74
C CYS A 436 24.35 -2.58 21.31
N PHE A 437 23.45 -1.76 20.76
CA PHE A 437 23.26 -0.37 21.17
C PHE A 437 21.99 -0.15 21.99
N LYS A 438 22.09 0.50 23.16
CA LYS A 438 20.95 0.73 24.07
C LYS A 438 20.07 1.93 23.71
N TYR A 439 20.54 2.87 22.90
CA TYR A 439 19.82 4.13 22.63
C TYR A 439 18.63 3.96 21.67
N LYS A 440 17.43 4.44 22.07
CA LYS A 440 16.21 4.47 21.25
C LYS A 440 15.80 5.92 21.01
N PHE A 441 15.31 6.23 19.80
CA PHE A 441 14.78 7.56 19.50
C PHE A 441 13.30 7.62 19.90
N PRO A 442 12.89 8.52 20.81
CA PRO A 442 11.49 8.63 21.24
C PRO A 442 10.57 9.09 20.09
N TYR A 443 11.08 9.95 19.20
CA TYR A 443 10.36 10.50 18.06
C TYR A 443 10.99 10.05 16.73
N ARG A 444 10.70 8.83 16.30
CA ARG A 444 11.28 8.21 15.09
C ARG A 444 11.16 9.08 13.83
N LYS A 445 9.96 9.59 13.56
CA LYS A 445 9.69 10.47 12.41
C LYS A 445 10.45 11.79 12.48
N GLY A 446 10.58 12.36 13.68
CA GLY A 446 11.35 13.59 13.90
C GLY A 446 12.84 13.35 13.68
N ALA A 447 13.38 12.25 14.19
CA ALA A 447 14.79 11.88 13.97
C ALA A 447 15.10 11.64 12.49
N TYR A 448 14.22 10.93 11.78
CA TYR A 448 14.32 10.75 10.32
C TYR A 448 14.29 12.10 9.57
N LEU A 449 13.36 12.99 9.93
CA LEU A 449 13.25 14.30 9.29
C LEU A 449 14.50 15.17 9.54
N VAL A 450 15.01 15.20 10.78
CA VAL A 450 16.25 15.92 11.10
C VAL A 450 17.43 15.39 10.30
N LEU A 451 17.56 14.05 10.18
CA LEU A 451 18.59 13.43 9.36
C LEU A 451 18.49 13.90 7.89
N MET A 452 17.30 13.87 7.30
CA MET A 452 17.09 14.28 5.91
C MET A 452 17.35 15.79 5.70
N VAL A 453 16.94 16.63 6.64
CA VAL A 453 17.21 18.09 6.60
C VAL A 453 18.70 18.40 6.62
N LEU A 454 19.52 17.58 7.31
CA LEU A 454 20.98 17.76 7.35
C LEU A 454 21.67 17.19 6.10
N VAL A 455 21.23 16.04 5.61
CA VAL A 455 21.90 15.34 4.50
C VAL A 455 21.57 15.96 3.14
N LEU A 456 20.31 16.35 2.90
CA LEU A 456 19.88 16.85 1.59
C LEU A 456 20.67 18.09 1.12
N PRO A 457 20.94 19.12 1.95
CA PRO A 457 21.77 20.25 1.54
C PRO A 457 23.21 19.84 1.22
N CYS A 458 23.78 18.91 1.99
CA CYS A 458 25.13 18.39 1.74
C CYS A 458 25.19 17.64 0.40
N TRP A 459 24.20 16.78 0.14
CA TRP A 459 24.04 16.07 -1.13
C TRP A 459 23.90 17.03 -2.32
N VAL A 460 23.02 18.05 -2.22
CA VAL A 460 22.87 19.08 -3.27
C VAL A 460 24.17 19.85 -3.48
N MET A 461 24.86 20.23 -2.41
CA MET A 461 26.15 20.94 -2.50
C MET A 461 27.22 20.09 -3.20
N MET A 462 27.31 18.78 -2.90
CA MET A 462 28.23 17.86 -3.57
C MET A 462 27.95 17.73 -5.07
N LEU A 463 26.67 17.69 -5.47
CA LEU A 463 26.27 17.62 -6.88
C LEU A 463 26.61 18.88 -7.67
N ARG A 464 26.74 20.03 -7.01
CA ARG A 464 27.15 21.30 -7.63
C ARG A 464 28.63 21.37 -7.98
N VAL A 465 29.45 20.41 -7.55
CA VAL A 465 30.91 20.43 -7.76
C VAL A 465 31.31 19.60 -8.99
N PRO A 466 31.66 20.25 -10.11
CA PRO A 466 32.51 19.80 -11.20
C PRO A 466 33.11 18.41 -11.11
N ALA A 467 34.20 18.45 -10.36
CA ALA A 467 35.22 17.43 -10.21
C ALA A 467 34.78 16.24 -9.36
N LEU A 468 33.65 16.35 -8.64
CA LEU A 468 33.21 15.27 -7.76
C LEU A 468 32.38 14.25 -8.54
N HIS A 469 32.82 13.01 -8.59
CA HIS A 469 32.06 11.93 -9.21
C HIS A 469 30.68 11.79 -8.55
N PRO A 470 29.55 11.70 -9.30
CA PRO A 470 28.20 11.64 -8.72
C PRO A 470 27.94 10.37 -7.88
N GLY A 471 28.80 9.36 -7.99
CA GLY A 471 28.80 8.21 -7.08
C GLY A 471 28.98 8.58 -5.59
N LEU A 472 29.78 9.61 -5.27
CA LEU A 472 29.98 10.06 -3.88
C LEU A 472 28.72 10.66 -3.24
N PRO A 473 28.01 11.63 -3.86
CA PRO A 473 26.71 12.07 -3.34
C PRO A 473 25.70 10.92 -3.28
N SER A 474 25.73 9.98 -4.23
CA SER A 474 24.85 8.79 -4.20
C SER A 474 25.10 7.93 -2.97
N ALA A 475 26.37 7.66 -2.64
CA ALA A 475 26.74 6.89 -1.45
C ALA A 475 26.31 7.60 -0.15
N LEU A 476 26.49 8.93 -0.08
CA LEU A 476 26.01 9.72 1.06
C LEU A 476 24.49 9.60 1.23
N LEU A 477 23.73 9.76 0.13
CA LEU A 477 22.28 9.65 0.15
C LEU A 477 21.82 8.23 0.50
N PHE A 478 22.43 7.20 -0.08
CA PHE A 478 22.17 5.79 0.24
C PHE A 478 22.34 5.50 1.73
N VAL A 479 23.48 5.90 2.33
CA VAL A 479 23.74 5.69 3.77
C VAL A 479 22.70 6.40 4.62
N ALA A 480 22.34 7.63 4.27
CA ALA A 480 21.34 8.39 4.99
C ALA A 480 19.94 7.77 4.91
N LEU A 481 19.52 7.31 3.74
CA LEU A 481 18.24 6.62 3.56
C LEU A 481 18.21 5.29 4.30
N ALA A 482 19.23 4.45 4.14
CA ALA A 482 19.33 3.16 4.84
C ALA A 482 19.31 3.31 6.37
N PHE A 483 20.03 4.31 6.89
CA PHE A 483 20.04 4.64 8.31
C PHE A 483 18.71 5.22 8.77
N GLY A 484 18.11 6.11 7.98
CA GLY A 484 16.81 6.69 8.22
C GLY A 484 15.70 5.64 8.33
N ASP A 485 15.65 4.70 7.41
CA ASP A 485 14.68 3.61 7.43
C ASP A 485 14.93 2.65 8.60
N SER A 486 16.20 2.40 8.94
CA SER A 486 16.54 1.65 10.16
C SER A 486 15.97 2.32 11.43
N ILE A 487 15.91 3.66 11.47
CA ILE A 487 15.25 4.43 12.56
C ILE A 487 13.73 4.26 12.54
N LEU A 488 13.11 4.20 11.35
CA LEU A 488 11.67 3.99 11.22
C LEU A 488 11.25 2.58 11.67
N VAL A 489 12.04 1.55 11.37
CA VAL A 489 11.82 0.13 11.71
C VAL A 489 12.27 -0.24 13.13
N GLN A 490 12.39 0.74 14.04
CA GLN A 490 12.73 0.47 15.44
C GLN A 490 11.74 -0.52 16.10
N LYS A 491 12.23 -1.68 16.50
CA LYS A 491 11.47 -2.67 17.27
C LYS A 491 11.42 -2.25 18.73
N LYS A 492 10.21 -2.19 19.31
CA LYS A 492 10.08 -1.77 20.71
C LYS A 492 10.51 -2.87 21.66
N TRP A 493 10.31 -4.13 21.29
CA TRP A 493 10.44 -5.31 22.14
C TRP A 493 11.82 -5.98 22.14
N ASP A 494 12.75 -5.63 21.24
CA ASP A 494 14.06 -6.29 21.09
C ASP A 494 15.01 -6.26 22.32
N LYS A 495 14.67 -5.60 23.44
CA LYS A 495 15.63 -5.34 24.54
C LYS A 495 15.24 -5.83 25.92
N GLU A 496 13.96 -6.06 26.13
CA GLU A 496 13.43 -6.58 27.38
C GLU A 496 13.06 -8.04 27.06
N CYS A 497 13.41 -8.98 27.95
CA CYS A 497 13.21 -10.42 27.71
C CYS A 497 11.90 -10.65 26.95
N GLU A 498 11.99 -11.21 25.73
CA GLU A 498 10.83 -11.41 24.84
C GLU A 498 9.68 -12.15 25.58
N ASP A 499 10.06 -12.94 26.58
CA ASP A 499 9.22 -13.66 27.54
C ASP A 499 8.22 -12.80 28.34
N GLN A 500 8.29 -11.47 28.28
CA GLN A 500 7.44 -10.59 29.09
C GLN A 500 6.39 -9.82 28.30
N TYR A 501 6.43 -9.79 26.96
CA TYR A 501 5.47 -8.98 26.20
C TYR A 501 4.22 -9.76 25.79
N TYR A 502 3.08 -9.16 26.05
CA TYR A 502 1.75 -9.68 25.74
C TYR A 502 1.01 -8.73 24.81
N LEU A 503 0.25 -9.31 23.87
CA LEU A 503 -0.64 -8.55 23.01
C LEU A 503 -1.99 -8.36 23.68
N TRP A 504 -2.33 -7.11 23.94
CA TRP A 504 -3.62 -6.68 24.46
C TRP A 504 -4.52 -6.24 23.31
N ILE A 505 -5.74 -6.77 23.28
CA ILE A 505 -6.71 -6.58 22.21
C ILE A 505 -7.98 -5.98 22.84
N CYS A 506 -8.42 -4.84 22.35
CA CYS A 506 -9.71 -4.24 22.68
C CYS A 506 -10.55 -4.24 21.40
N HIS A 507 -11.61 -5.04 21.37
CA HIS A 507 -12.46 -5.19 20.19
C HIS A 507 -13.93 -4.98 20.52
N ARG A 508 -14.75 -4.66 19.52
CA ARG A 508 -16.18 -4.49 19.74
C ARG A 508 -16.84 -5.79 20.22
N ALA A 509 -17.82 -5.67 21.12
CA ALA A 509 -18.50 -6.82 21.72
C ALA A 509 -19.37 -7.61 20.71
N ASP A 510 -19.80 -6.94 19.64
CA ASP A 510 -20.55 -7.46 18.48
C ASP A 510 -19.63 -7.94 17.34
N TYR A 511 -18.32 -7.99 17.55
CA TYR A 511 -17.39 -8.59 16.58
C TYR A 511 -17.72 -10.08 16.43
N ASP A 512 -18.09 -10.46 15.21
CA ASP A 512 -18.39 -11.83 14.82
C ASP A 512 -17.38 -12.33 13.78
N ALA A 513 -16.52 -13.27 14.18
CA ALA A 513 -15.52 -13.85 13.29
C ALA A 513 -16.15 -14.61 12.12
N SER A 514 -17.36 -15.16 12.30
CA SER A 514 -18.05 -15.92 11.25
C SER A 514 -18.52 -15.02 10.09
N SER A 515 -18.74 -13.73 10.36
CA SER A 515 -19.09 -12.75 9.32
C SER A 515 -17.98 -12.56 8.28
N ILE A 516 -16.71 -12.85 8.65
CA ILE A 516 -15.53 -12.67 7.80
C ILE A 516 -15.27 -13.91 6.93
N TRP A 517 -15.56 -15.11 7.43
CA TRP A 517 -15.27 -16.35 6.71
C TRP A 517 -16.37 -16.68 5.70
N PRO A 518 -16.07 -16.91 4.40
CA PRO A 518 -17.06 -17.44 3.46
C PRO A 518 -17.64 -18.74 4.02
N ALA A 519 -18.95 -18.97 3.88
CA ALA A 519 -19.54 -20.21 4.38
C ALA A 519 -18.85 -21.36 3.63
N ASP A 520 -18.35 -22.34 4.37
CA ASP A 520 -17.56 -23.42 3.77
C ASP A 520 -18.41 -24.11 2.70
N ASP A 521 -17.90 -24.25 1.47
CA ASP A 521 -18.53 -24.96 0.35
C ASP A 521 -18.50 -26.47 0.62
N GLY A 522 -19.00 -26.89 1.79
CA GLY A 522 -19.27 -28.29 2.05
C GLY A 522 -20.14 -28.82 0.91
N PRO A 523 -19.92 -30.06 0.42
CA PRO A 523 -20.61 -30.60 -0.75
C PRO A 523 -22.15 -30.69 -0.59
N GLU A 524 -22.69 -30.36 0.58
CA GLU A 524 -24.13 -30.31 0.90
C GLU A 524 -24.61 -28.91 1.32
N ALA A 525 -23.77 -27.87 1.26
CA ALA A 525 -24.21 -26.50 1.50
C ALA A 525 -25.14 -26.08 0.35
N ASP A 526 -26.42 -26.02 0.65
CA ASP A 526 -27.50 -25.70 -0.29
C ASP A 526 -27.13 -24.41 -1.05
N SER A 527 -27.05 -24.48 -2.38
CA SER A 527 -26.63 -23.34 -3.23
C SER A 527 -27.45 -22.07 -3.00
N SER A 528 -28.64 -22.20 -2.39
CA SER A 528 -29.49 -21.10 -1.99
C SER A 528 -28.91 -20.21 -0.87
N GLU A 529 -28.04 -20.73 0.00
CA GLU A 529 -27.46 -19.96 1.12
C GLU A 529 -26.30 -19.07 0.64
N LEU A 530 -25.52 -19.56 -0.32
CA LEU A 530 -24.43 -18.81 -0.97
C LEU A 530 -24.98 -17.60 -1.74
N ASP A 531 -26.08 -17.77 -2.48
CA ASP A 531 -26.77 -16.68 -3.17
C ASP A 531 -27.26 -15.60 -2.19
N GLY A 532 -27.78 -16.01 -1.03
CA GLY A 532 -28.22 -15.11 0.03
C GLY A 532 -27.09 -14.25 0.59
N ARG A 533 -25.89 -14.81 0.75
CA ARG A 533 -24.72 -14.08 1.29
C ARG A 533 -24.08 -13.16 0.26
N HIS A 534 -23.98 -13.58 -1.00
CA HIS A 534 -23.57 -12.69 -2.09
C HIS A 534 -24.49 -11.48 -2.22
N ALA A 535 -25.80 -11.72 -2.14
CA ALA A 535 -26.78 -10.65 -2.05
C ALA A 535 -26.54 -9.77 -0.81
N GLY A 536 -26.14 -10.35 0.31
CA GLY A 536 -25.74 -9.65 1.54
C GLY A 536 -24.52 -8.74 1.38
N ILE A 537 -23.42 -9.22 0.80
CA ILE A 537 -22.19 -8.42 0.57
C ILE A 537 -22.45 -7.34 -0.46
N LYS A 538 -23.14 -7.66 -1.57
CA LYS A 538 -23.56 -6.66 -2.56
C LYS A 538 -24.45 -5.60 -1.90
N ARG A 539 -25.34 -5.99 -1.00
CA ARG A 539 -26.19 -5.08 -0.23
C ARG A 539 -25.40 -4.25 0.78
N ASP A 540 -24.44 -4.79 1.52
CA ASP A 540 -23.62 -4.00 2.45
C ASP A 540 -22.74 -3.00 1.70
N ASN A 541 -22.11 -3.42 0.60
CA ASN A 541 -21.36 -2.52 -0.26
C ASN A 541 -22.26 -1.42 -0.83
N PHE A 542 -23.44 -1.78 -1.32
CA PHE A 542 -24.43 -0.81 -1.80
C PHE A 542 -24.84 0.18 -0.69
N LEU A 543 -25.10 -0.30 0.53
CA LEU A 543 -25.43 0.55 1.68
C LEU A 543 -24.27 1.46 2.10
N ARG A 544 -23.03 1.00 2.00
CA ARG A 544 -21.84 1.83 2.24
C ARG A 544 -21.70 2.90 1.16
N PHE A 545 -21.95 2.56 -0.11
CA PHE A 545 -21.97 3.53 -1.20
C PHE A 545 -23.09 4.54 -1.03
N GLU A 546 -24.30 4.12 -0.64
CA GLU A 546 -25.40 5.04 -0.32
C GLU A 546 -25.06 5.95 0.85
N ARG A 547 -24.44 5.42 1.91
CA ARG A 547 -24.00 6.23 3.06
C ARG A 547 -22.94 7.24 2.65
N MET A 548 -21.97 6.83 1.84
CA MET A 548 -20.93 7.72 1.33
C MET A 548 -21.52 8.79 0.40
N ALA A 549 -22.46 8.42 -0.47
CA ALA A 549 -23.18 9.36 -1.33
C ALA A 549 -24.00 10.36 -0.50
N ALA A 550 -24.66 9.91 0.56
CA ALA A 550 -25.38 10.77 1.49
C ALA A 550 -24.45 11.73 2.26
N GLU A 551 -23.29 11.26 2.71
CA GLU A 551 -22.27 12.09 3.35
C GLU A 551 -21.68 13.13 2.37
N ILE A 552 -21.45 12.75 1.11
CA ILE A 552 -21.00 13.67 0.04
C ILE A 552 -22.07 14.74 -0.23
N GLU A 553 -23.34 14.34 -0.32
CA GLU A 553 -24.45 15.27 -0.52
C GLU A 553 -24.62 16.21 0.68
N GLN A 554 -24.45 15.71 1.91
CA GLN A 554 -24.46 16.54 3.11
C GLN A 554 -23.29 17.54 3.12
N MET A 555 -22.08 17.10 2.76
CA MET A 555 -20.93 17.99 2.60
C MET A 555 -21.18 19.05 1.52
N ARG A 556 -21.79 18.66 0.40
CA ARG A 556 -22.15 19.58 -0.68
C ARG A 556 -23.14 20.65 -0.20
N ARG A 557 -24.19 20.27 0.52
CA ARG A 557 -25.16 21.23 1.11
C ARG A 557 -24.50 22.18 2.09
N TYR A 558 -23.65 21.67 2.98
CA TYR A 558 -22.90 22.50 3.92
C TYR A 558 -22.00 23.53 3.21
N VAL A 559 -21.32 23.12 2.13
CA VAL A 559 -20.51 24.05 1.32
C VAL A 559 -21.38 25.11 0.66
N VAL A 560 -22.54 24.72 0.10
CA VAL A 560 -23.49 25.66 -0.52
C VAL A 560 -24.02 26.68 0.50
N ASP A 561 -24.44 26.24 1.69
CA ASP A 561 -24.96 27.12 2.74
C ASP A 561 -23.88 28.10 3.23
N LYS A 562 -22.64 27.61 3.40
CA LYS A 562 -21.49 28.47 3.74
C LYS A 562 -21.20 29.50 2.65
N THR A 563 -21.27 29.12 1.36
CA THR A 563 -21.08 30.08 0.25
C THR A 563 -22.19 31.12 0.19
N GLN A 564 -23.46 30.72 0.37
CA GLN A 564 -24.57 31.67 0.40
C GLN A 564 -24.51 32.63 1.59
N GLY A 565 -24.06 32.14 2.75
CA GLY A 565 -23.79 32.99 3.92
C GLY A 565 -22.67 34.00 3.68
N LEU A 566 -21.61 33.62 2.97
CA LEU A 566 -20.52 34.52 2.58
C LEU A 566 -20.98 35.58 1.56
N ASP A 567 -21.78 35.19 0.57
CA ASP A 567 -22.33 36.13 -0.42
C ASP A 567 -23.24 37.15 0.26
N SER A 568 -24.12 36.70 1.17
CA SER A 568 -24.97 37.58 1.97
C SER A 568 -24.16 38.52 2.86
N GLY A 569 -23.06 38.03 3.44
CA GLY A 569 -22.11 38.84 4.20
C GLY A 569 -21.40 39.89 3.35
N MET A 570 -20.98 39.54 2.13
CA MET A 570 -20.36 40.47 1.19
C MET A 570 -21.33 41.58 0.75
N GLU A 571 -22.58 41.24 0.46
CA GLU A 571 -23.61 42.25 0.14
C GLU A 571 -23.85 43.22 1.29
N ALA A 572 -23.86 42.73 2.54
CA ALA A 572 -24.02 43.57 3.71
C ALA A 572 -22.84 44.56 3.88
N VAL A 573 -21.61 44.09 3.65
CA VAL A 573 -20.41 44.94 3.67
C VAL A 573 -20.43 45.97 2.53
N GLU A 574 -20.87 45.57 1.33
CA GLU A 574 -20.99 46.50 0.20
C GLU A 574 -22.03 47.60 0.48
N LYS A 575 -23.18 47.24 1.07
CA LYS A 575 -24.19 48.21 1.50
C LYS A 575 -23.65 49.17 2.56
N GLN A 576 -22.87 48.69 3.52
CA GLN A 576 -22.21 49.54 4.52
C GLN A 576 -21.15 50.48 3.92
N GLN A 577 -20.46 50.09 2.85
CA GLN A 577 -19.50 50.97 2.17
C GLN A 577 -20.17 52.07 1.33
N LYS A 578 -21.42 51.85 0.90
CA LYS A 578 -22.20 52.84 0.13
C LYS A 578 -22.91 53.87 1.01
N GLN A 579 -23.10 53.58 2.30
CA GLN A 579 -23.60 54.52 3.32
C GLN A 579 -22.45 55.35 3.88
#